data_AF-A0A218N5S1-F1
#
_entry.id   AF-A0A218N5S1-F1
#
_cell.length_a   1.000
_cell.length_b   1.000
_cell.length_c   1.000
_cell.angle_alpha   90.00
_cell.angle_beta   90.00
_cell.angle_gamma   90.00
#
_symmetry.space_group_name_H-M   'P 1'
#
loop_
_entity.id
_entity.type
_entity.pdbx_description
1 polymer ?
#
loop_
_entity_poly.entity_id
_entity_poly.type
_entity_poly.pdbx_seq_one_letter_code
_entity_poly.pdbx_strand_id
1 'polypeptide(L)'
;MSPVKNGDIMKRLRKMMPKTVEPAFNSPEELLQWQREQGQLRSEALERENRAMKMQRTFNRSGIRPLHQNCSFDNYLVECEGQMKALMLARQYVEEFEGNIASFIFSGKPGTGKNHLAAAICNDLLLR
;
A
#
# COMPACT_ATOMS: atom_id res chain seq x y z
N MET A 1 -47.51 31.85 3.74
CA MET A 1 -47.04 30.47 3.46
C MET A 1 -47.12 29.68 4.75
N SER A 2 -48.11 28.78 4.88
CA SER A 2 -48.28 27.97 6.08
C SER A 2 -47.14 26.96 6.22
N PRO A 3 -46.59 26.72 7.41
CA PRO A 3 -45.48 25.79 7.60
C PRO A 3 -45.95 24.38 7.22
N VAL A 4 -45.24 23.75 6.29
CA VAL A 4 -45.47 22.35 5.92
C VAL A 4 -45.27 21.52 7.18
N LYS A 5 -46.34 20.89 7.68
CA LYS A 5 -46.24 19.99 8.85
C LYS A 5 -45.35 18.82 8.47
N ASN A 6 -44.29 18.52 9.24
CA ASN A 6 -43.32 17.45 8.97
C ASN A 6 -43.96 16.08 8.63
N GLY A 7 -45.15 15.79 9.15
CA GLY A 7 -45.90 14.58 8.84
C GLY A 7 -46.44 14.47 7.40
N ASP A 8 -46.58 15.58 6.68
CA ASP A 8 -47.04 15.60 5.28
C ASP A 8 -45.93 15.16 4.31
N ILE A 9 -44.68 15.55 4.58
CA ILE A 9 -43.52 15.23 3.74
C ILE A 9 -43.24 13.72 3.75
N MET A 10 -43.21 13.09 4.93
CA MET A 10 -42.94 11.65 5.04
C MET A 10 -44.03 10.78 4.42
N LYS A 11 -45.30 11.22 4.46
CA LYS A 11 -46.40 10.54 3.77
C LYS A 11 -46.24 10.59 2.25
N ARG A 12 -45.84 11.73 1.70
CA ARG A 12 -45.58 11.89 0.26
C ARG A 12 -44.38 11.05 -0.19
N LEU A 13 -43.32 11.00 0.61
CA LEU A 13 -42.15 10.17 0.35
C LEU A 13 -42.52 8.67 0.28
N ARG A 14 -43.26 8.16 1.27
CA ARG A 14 -43.74 6.75 1.28
C ARG A 14 -44.61 6.39 0.08
N LYS A 15 -45.35 7.35 -0.49
CA LYS A 15 -46.16 7.12 -1.71
C LYS A 15 -45.32 6.99 -2.97
N MET A 16 -44.13 7.61 -3.00
CA MET A 16 -43.20 7.56 -4.13
C MET A 16 -42.20 6.39 -4.02
N MET A 17 -41.88 5.95 -2.80
CA MET A 17 -40.97 4.83 -2.58
C MET A 17 -41.62 3.48 -2.92
N PRO A 18 -40.83 2.48 -3.36
CA PRO A 18 -41.32 1.11 -3.53
C PRO A 18 -41.82 0.55 -2.18
N LYS A 19 -42.91 -0.24 -2.23
CA LYS A 19 -43.55 -0.80 -1.01
C LYS A 19 -42.65 -1.75 -0.22
N THR A 20 -41.60 -2.28 -0.82
CA THR A 20 -40.64 -3.21 -0.23
C THR A 20 -39.48 -2.53 0.49
N VAL A 21 -39.38 -1.20 0.44
CA VAL A 21 -38.25 -0.45 1.01
C VAL A 21 -38.63 0.09 2.38
N GLU A 22 -37.92 -0.38 3.39
CA GLU A 22 -38.00 0.13 4.76
C GLU A 22 -36.83 1.08 5.06
N PRO A 23 -36.95 1.96 6.08
CA PRO A 23 -35.83 2.77 6.54
C PRO A 23 -34.64 1.89 6.93
N ALA A 24 -33.45 2.26 6.47
CA ALA A 24 -32.22 1.52 6.79
C ALA A 24 -31.85 1.58 8.28
N PHE A 25 -32.37 2.58 9.02
CA PHE A 25 -32.11 2.81 10.44
C PHE A 25 -33.37 3.31 11.12
N ASN A 26 -33.57 2.91 12.38
CA ASN A 26 -34.73 3.27 13.19
C ASN A 26 -34.38 4.21 14.35
N SER A 27 -33.10 4.46 14.62
CA SER A 27 -32.65 5.45 15.60
C SER A 27 -31.44 6.27 15.12
N PRO A 28 -31.26 7.50 15.67
CA PRO A 28 -30.05 8.29 15.42
C PRO A 28 -28.77 7.60 15.89
N GLU A 29 -28.83 6.84 16.98
CA GLU A 29 -27.69 6.12 17.53
C GLU A 29 -27.20 5.02 16.58
N GLU A 30 -28.14 4.28 15.98
CA GLU A 30 -27.86 3.23 14.99
C GLU A 30 -27.19 3.81 13.74
N LEU A 31 -27.71 4.94 13.23
CA LEU A 31 -27.11 5.66 12.11
C LEU A 31 -25.68 6.12 12.43
N LEU A 32 -25.45 6.65 13.62
CA LEU A 32 -24.13 7.14 14.03
C LEU A 32 -23.12 6.00 14.17
N GLN A 33 -23.53 4.86 14.71
CA GLN A 33 -22.67 3.66 14.77
C GLN A 33 -22.28 3.19 13.38
N TRP A 34 -23.25 3.05 12.48
CA TRP A 34 -23.00 2.65 11.10
C TRP A 34 -22.06 3.64 10.38
N GLN A 35 -22.26 4.95 10.53
CA GLN A 35 -21.39 5.96 9.93
C GLN A 35 -19.94 5.86 10.42
N ARG A 36 -19.72 5.55 11.71
CA ARG A 36 -18.39 5.34 12.27
C ARG A 36 -17.71 4.11 11.68
N GLU A 37 -18.42 2.99 11.63
CA GLU A 37 -17.90 1.74 11.05
C GLU A 37 -17.54 1.92 9.57
N GLN A 38 -18.43 2.52 8.78
CA GLN A 38 -18.15 2.82 7.37
C GLN A 38 -17.00 3.81 7.21
N GLY A 39 -16.90 4.79 8.11
CA GLY A 39 -15.78 5.73 8.16
C GLY A 39 -14.44 5.03 8.40
N GLN A 40 -14.40 4.10 9.34
CA GLN A 40 -13.20 3.29 9.63
C GLN A 40 -12.80 2.43 8.43
N LEU A 41 -13.75 1.67 7.86
CA LEU A 41 -13.50 0.84 6.68
C LEU A 41 -12.97 1.66 5.49
N ARG A 42 -13.56 2.83 5.26
CA ARG A 42 -13.13 3.74 4.20
C ARG A 42 -11.76 4.35 4.48
N SER A 43 -11.48 4.72 5.72
CA SER A 43 -10.17 5.25 6.13
C SER A 43 -9.08 4.22 5.90
N GLU A 44 -9.29 2.97 6.31
CA GLU A 44 -8.34 1.87 6.10
C GLU A 44 -8.10 1.57 4.61
N ALA A 45 -9.15 1.64 3.79
CA ALA A 45 -9.03 1.48 2.35
C ALA A 45 -8.21 2.62 1.73
N LEU A 46 -8.46 3.85 2.13
CA LEU A 46 -7.76 5.04 1.65
C LEU A 46 -6.29 5.05 2.10
N GLU A 47 -5.99 4.60 3.32
CA GLU A 47 -4.62 4.39 3.78
C GLU A 47 -3.87 3.36 2.93
N ARG A 48 -4.52 2.23 2.60
CA ARG A 48 -3.95 1.21 1.71
C ARG A 48 -3.65 1.79 0.33
N GLU A 49 -4.59 2.52 -0.25
CA GLU A 49 -4.43 3.17 -1.55
C GLU A 49 -3.30 4.21 -1.54
N ASN A 50 -3.23 5.04 -0.48
CA ASN A 50 -2.18 6.02 -0.30
C ASN A 50 -0.80 5.37 -0.15
N ARG A 51 -0.68 4.27 0.61
CA ARG A 51 0.57 3.51 0.72
C ARG A 51 1.00 2.97 -0.65
N ALA A 52 0.09 2.37 -1.40
CA ALA A 52 0.38 1.84 -2.74
C ALA A 52 0.79 2.95 -3.73
N MET A 53 0.08 4.07 -3.75
CA MET A 53 0.44 5.22 -4.59
C MET A 53 1.80 5.79 -4.23
N LYS A 54 2.11 5.92 -2.93
CA LYS A 54 3.42 6.41 -2.47
C LYS A 54 4.53 5.47 -2.93
N MET A 55 4.36 4.17 -2.74
CA MET A 55 5.30 3.15 -3.18
C MET A 55 5.54 3.22 -4.69
N GLN A 56 4.48 3.27 -5.50
CA GLN A 56 4.59 3.38 -6.96
C GLN A 56 5.32 4.65 -7.40
N ARG A 57 5.06 5.78 -6.75
CA ARG A 57 5.76 7.05 -7.04
C ARG A 57 7.24 6.99 -6.70
N THR A 58 7.60 6.46 -5.53
CA THR A 58 9.00 6.33 -5.11
C THR A 58 9.73 5.36 -6.02
N PHE A 59 9.10 4.24 -6.35
CA PHE A 59 9.64 3.24 -7.24
C PHE A 59 9.90 3.78 -8.65
N ASN A 60 8.95 4.51 -9.25
CA ASN A 60 9.14 5.14 -10.56
C ASN A 60 10.28 6.18 -10.58
N ARG A 61 10.67 6.70 -9.42
CA ARG A 61 11.76 7.68 -9.26
C ARG A 61 13.08 7.05 -8.82
N SER A 62 13.10 5.77 -8.48
CA SER A 62 14.28 5.05 -7.98
C SER A 62 15.39 4.87 -9.02
N GLY A 63 15.09 5.02 -10.32
CA GLY A 63 16.02 4.72 -11.39
C GLY A 63 16.18 3.22 -11.69
N ILE A 64 15.47 2.34 -10.98
CA ILE A 64 15.42 0.91 -11.30
C ILE A 64 14.73 0.71 -12.64
N ARG A 65 15.47 0.16 -13.62
CA ARG A 65 14.92 -0.13 -14.95
C ARG A 65 13.88 -1.25 -14.87
N PRO A 66 12.88 -1.27 -15.79
CA PRO A 66 11.87 -2.34 -15.87
C PRO A 66 12.42 -3.76 -15.75
N LEU A 67 13.57 -4.03 -16.37
CA LEU A 67 14.25 -5.33 -16.33
C LEU A 67 14.61 -5.80 -14.90
N HIS A 68 14.86 -4.89 -13.97
CA HIS A 68 15.32 -5.20 -12.60
C HIS A 68 14.24 -4.98 -11.54
N GLN A 69 13.02 -4.62 -11.93
CA GLN A 69 11.94 -4.29 -11.00
C GLN A 69 11.54 -5.45 -10.10
N ASN A 70 11.61 -6.67 -10.63
CA ASN A 70 11.25 -7.89 -9.90
C ASN A 70 12.46 -8.60 -9.28
N CYS A 71 13.64 -7.97 -9.25
CA CYS A 71 14.81 -8.54 -8.57
C CYS A 71 14.60 -8.45 -7.04
N SER A 72 14.76 -9.58 -6.35
CA SER A 72 14.74 -9.69 -4.89
C SER A 72 15.90 -10.55 -4.41
N PHE A 73 16.11 -10.62 -3.10
CA PHE A 73 17.12 -11.53 -2.56
C PHE A 73 16.74 -13.00 -2.74
N ASP A 74 15.45 -13.31 -2.80
CA ASP A 74 14.95 -14.69 -2.85
C ASP A 74 15.04 -15.30 -4.25
N ASN A 75 15.05 -14.47 -5.29
CA ASN A 75 15.26 -14.91 -6.67
C ASN A 75 16.68 -14.66 -7.19
N TYR A 76 17.63 -14.40 -6.29
CA TYR A 76 19.05 -14.34 -6.61
C TYR A 76 19.68 -15.73 -6.52
N LEU A 77 20.07 -16.30 -7.67
CA LEU A 77 20.72 -17.60 -7.73
C LEU A 77 22.21 -17.48 -7.42
N VAL A 78 22.66 -18.26 -6.44
CA VAL A 78 24.07 -18.31 -6.02
C VAL A 78 24.74 -19.51 -6.67
N GLU A 79 25.77 -19.24 -7.46
CA GLU A 79 26.54 -20.24 -8.20
C GLU A 79 27.98 -20.36 -7.68
N CYS A 80 28.45 -19.39 -6.89
CA CYS A 80 29.79 -19.41 -6.30
C CYS A 80 29.86 -18.73 -4.93
N GLU A 81 30.94 -19.00 -4.20
CA GLU A 81 31.17 -18.45 -2.86
C GLU A 81 31.21 -16.92 -2.84
N GLY A 82 31.76 -16.29 -3.88
CA GLY A 82 31.79 -14.83 -3.99
C GLY A 82 30.38 -14.21 -4.07
N GLN A 83 29.46 -14.86 -4.78
CA GLN A 83 28.06 -14.45 -4.85
C GLN A 83 27.34 -14.68 -3.52
N MET A 84 27.63 -15.81 -2.84
CA MET A 84 27.09 -16.07 -1.49
C MET A 84 27.48 -14.95 -0.52
N LYS A 85 28.76 -14.57 -0.52
CA LYS A 85 29.27 -13.49 0.32
C LYS A 85 28.63 -12.14 -0.03
N ALA A 86 28.48 -11.83 -1.32
CA ALA A 86 27.84 -10.60 -1.77
C ALA A 86 26.37 -10.54 -1.35
N LEU A 87 25.62 -11.63 -1.47
CA LEU A 87 24.22 -11.75 -1.02
C LEU A 87 24.10 -11.53 0.49
N MET A 88 24.96 -12.17 1.28
CA MET A 88 24.98 -12.02 2.74
C MET A 88 25.24 -10.57 3.16
N LEU A 89 26.27 -9.92 2.60
CA LEU A 89 26.58 -8.52 2.90
C LEU A 89 25.47 -7.57 2.45
N ALA A 90 24.81 -7.87 1.33
CA ALA A 90 23.67 -7.10 0.85
C ALA A 90 22.47 -7.18 1.81
N ARG A 91 22.16 -8.37 2.35
CA ARG A 91 21.12 -8.55 3.36
C ARG A 91 21.45 -7.80 4.65
N GLN A 92 22.68 -7.97 5.15
CA GLN A 92 23.15 -7.25 6.35
C GLN A 92 23.05 -5.73 6.17
N TYR A 93 23.43 -5.20 4.99
CA TYR A 93 23.34 -3.78 4.70
C TYR A 93 21.92 -3.24 4.86
N VAL A 94 20.91 -3.98 4.40
CA VAL A 94 19.50 -3.58 4.50
C VAL A 94 19.00 -3.68 5.95
N GLU A 95 19.43 -4.71 6.70
CA GLU A 95 19.11 -4.86 8.12
C GLU A 95 19.65 -3.69 8.96
N GLU A 96 20.87 -3.23 8.65
CA GLU A 96 21.56 -2.16 9.37
C GLU A 96 21.40 -0.78 8.70
N PHE A 97 20.47 -0.60 7.76
CA PHE A 97 20.39 0.62 6.95
C PHE A 97 19.96 1.86 7.77
N GLU A 98 19.06 1.68 8.74
CA GLU A 98 18.53 2.78 9.53
C GLU A 98 19.57 3.31 10.55
N GLY A 99 19.85 4.62 10.49
CA GLY A 99 20.76 5.28 11.43
C GLY A 99 22.24 4.99 11.21
N ASN A 100 22.59 4.25 10.15
CA ASN A 100 23.96 3.91 9.80
C ASN A 100 24.44 4.69 8.57
N ILE A 101 25.68 5.15 8.59
CA ILE A 101 26.34 5.79 7.44
C ILE A 101 27.24 4.74 6.80
N ALA A 102 26.61 3.71 6.22
CA ALA A 102 27.29 2.66 5.50
C ALA A 102 27.11 2.84 3.98
N SER A 103 28.17 2.56 3.23
CA SER A 103 28.13 2.49 1.77
C SER A 103 29.05 1.35 1.34
N PHE A 104 28.71 0.68 0.25
CA PHE A 104 29.53 -0.40 -0.29
C PHE A 104 29.51 -0.37 -1.82
N ILE A 105 30.49 -1.05 -2.42
CA ILE A 105 30.66 -1.12 -3.87
C ILE A 105 30.67 -2.60 -4.29
N PHE A 106 29.78 -2.97 -5.20
CA PHE A 106 29.90 -4.25 -5.90
C PHE A 106 30.90 -4.11 -7.06
N SER A 107 31.93 -4.95 -7.06
CA SER A 107 32.89 -5.06 -8.16
C SER A 107 32.86 -6.46 -8.77
N GLY A 108 33.05 -6.56 -10.08
CA GLY A 108 33.09 -7.83 -10.80
C GLY A 108 32.69 -7.71 -12.27
N LYS A 109 32.87 -8.80 -13.02
CA LYS A 109 32.56 -8.88 -14.46
C LYS A 109 31.05 -8.65 -14.74
N PRO A 110 30.66 -8.22 -15.95
CA PRO A 110 29.25 -8.21 -16.36
C PRO A 110 28.60 -9.60 -16.20
N GLY A 111 27.28 -9.64 -15.96
CA GLY A 111 26.54 -10.89 -15.80
C GLY A 111 26.61 -11.53 -14.40
N THR A 112 27.39 -11.00 -13.46
CA THR A 112 27.52 -11.57 -12.10
C THR A 112 26.41 -11.14 -11.11
N GLY A 113 25.35 -10.50 -11.59
CA GLY A 113 24.20 -10.13 -10.77
C GLY A 113 24.37 -8.91 -9.84
N LYS A 114 25.36 -8.04 -10.07
CA LYS A 114 25.55 -6.81 -9.27
C LYS A 114 24.31 -5.90 -9.26
N ASN A 115 23.73 -5.66 -10.44
CA ASN A 115 22.51 -4.85 -10.56
C ASN A 115 21.30 -5.54 -9.94
N HIS A 116 21.27 -6.88 -9.94
CA HIS A 116 20.21 -7.64 -9.29
C HIS A 116 20.23 -7.39 -7.79
N LEU A 117 21.39 -7.55 -7.14
CA LEU A 117 21.53 -7.29 -5.71
C LEU A 117 21.26 -5.82 -5.36
N ALA A 118 21.73 -4.87 -6.17
CA ALA A 118 21.45 -3.45 -5.96
C ALA A 118 19.93 -3.16 -6.05
N ALA A 119 19.24 -3.72 -7.05
CA ALA A 119 17.79 -3.58 -7.18
C ALA A 119 17.04 -4.28 -6.02
N ALA A 120 17.50 -5.46 -5.59
CA ALA A 120 16.92 -6.17 -4.45
C ALA A 120 17.01 -5.35 -3.15
N ILE A 121 18.17 -4.73 -2.89
CA ILE A 121 18.36 -3.80 -1.76
C ILE A 121 17.36 -2.64 -1.85
N CYS A 122 17.29 -1.97 -3.00
CA CYS A 122 16.37 -0.85 -3.16
C CYS A 122 14.92 -1.29 -2.99
N ASN A 123 14.53 -2.43 -3.54
CA ASN A 123 13.18 -2.97 -3.41
C ASN A 123 12.83 -3.26 -1.95
N ASP A 124 13.73 -3.89 -1.19
CA ASP A 124 13.51 -4.16 0.23
C ASP A 124 13.32 -2.84 1.03
N LEU A 125 14.19 -1.86 0.80
CA LEU A 125 14.11 -0.56 1.46
C LEU A 125 12.89 0.27 1.05
N LEU A 126 12.37 0.12 -0.18
CA LEU A 126 11.18 0.81 -0.66
C LEU A 126 9.88 0.18 -0.16
N LEU A 127 9.90 -1.10 0.19
CA LEU A 127 8.75 -1.86 0.68
C LEU A 127 8.54 -1.73 2.19
N ARG A 128 9.54 -1.22 2.92
CA ARG A 128 9.46 -0.88 4.35
C ARG A 128 8.66 0.43 4.55
#